data_AF-A0A8S3GL70-F1
#
_entry.id   AF-A0A8S3GL70-F1
#
_cell.length_a   1.000
_cell.length_b   1.000
_cell.length_c   1.000
_cell.angle_alpha   90.00
_cell.angle_beta   90.00
_cell.angle_gamma   90.00
#
_symmetry.space_group_name_H-M   'P 1'
#
loop_
_entity.id
_entity.type
_entity.pdbx_description
1 polymer ?
#
loop_
_entity_poly.entity_id
_entity_poly.type
_entity_poly.pdbx_seq_one_letter_code
_entity_poly.pdbx_strand_id
1 'polypeptide(L)'
;TKLCEYLQIDNLKFVVKRSHKQDEIMSFIQYLPSTLEQFLLCATLLQVPLTEMLLRRLNAIMIYLYTSIPIFVSSKYYLPCPPIYSSILNTYDDDKYDIACKYETHVRLIYYRTIHIFIQLLSASRIQLSCLKWYLDYLTMTNNRRKQTTNETNDSFYSIKVLLKSLRFHKLPNIPDRILVYFRDFCIILFLLDTRDRLSLALRTYIRNKTEQKNLSDQISWKIISYATILTSFRCLISDEMELLRVVLNIFFDFPPSEQLMRALATLIIARQHHDNNADDNAEVKFIVDKLKAKWAQINPTFIQLYEGFLESIILQDVQGDIVQHYMDDM
;
A
#
# COMPACT_ATOMS: atom_id res chain seq x y z
N THR A 1 27.21 7.46 6.48
CA THR A 1 28.01 6.30 6.06
C THR A 1 28.09 5.28 7.17
N LYS A 2 28.91 5.42 8.23
CA LYS A 2 28.99 4.40 9.31
C LYS A 2 27.66 4.04 10.00
N LEU A 3 26.78 5.01 10.25
CA LEU A 3 25.43 4.73 10.78
C LEU A 3 24.53 4.03 9.74
N CYS A 4 24.67 4.34 8.45
CA CYS A 4 23.93 3.64 7.40
C CYS A 4 24.46 2.22 7.17
N GLU A 5 25.77 2.00 7.29
CA GLU A 5 26.39 0.68 7.30
C GLU A 5 25.96 -0.13 8.54
N TYR A 6 25.94 0.50 9.72
CA TYR A 6 25.48 -0.10 10.99
C TYR A 6 23.99 -0.46 10.94
N LEU A 7 23.15 0.45 10.44
CA LEU A 7 21.73 0.21 10.20
C LEU A 7 21.48 -0.71 9.00
N GLN A 8 22.55 -1.16 8.32
CA GLN A 8 22.54 -1.97 7.10
C GLN A 8 21.74 -1.36 5.93
N ILE A 9 21.44 -0.06 5.98
CA ILE A 9 20.68 0.71 4.97
C ILE A 9 21.32 0.60 3.58
N ASP A 10 22.63 0.77 3.48
CA ASP A 10 23.38 0.65 2.21
C ASP A 10 23.49 -0.82 1.75
N ASN A 11 23.38 -1.75 2.70
CA ASN A 11 23.41 -3.18 2.44
C ASN A 11 22.03 -3.76 2.11
N LEU A 12 20.91 -3.04 2.24
CA LEU A 12 19.59 -3.64 1.96
C LEU A 12 19.44 -4.15 0.51
N LYS A 13 20.16 -3.55 -0.44
CA LYS A 13 20.31 -4.08 -1.82
C LYS A 13 21.14 -5.37 -1.90
N PHE A 14 22.09 -5.58 -0.98
CA PHE A 14 22.99 -6.74 -0.87
C PHE A 14 22.57 -7.78 0.18
N VAL A 15 21.62 -7.44 1.06
CA VAL A 15 21.05 -8.32 2.10
C VAL A 15 20.34 -9.52 1.47
N VAL A 16 19.95 -9.40 0.19
CA VAL A 16 19.52 -10.49 -0.71
C VAL A 16 20.49 -11.70 -0.69
N LYS A 17 21.75 -11.51 -0.29
CA LYS A 17 22.76 -12.58 -0.24
C LYS A 17 23.13 -13.10 1.16
N ARG A 18 22.68 -12.48 2.26
CA ARG A 18 23.12 -12.87 3.62
C ARG A 18 22.04 -13.60 4.40
N SER A 19 22.34 -14.84 4.80
CA SER A 19 21.61 -15.59 5.82
C SER A 19 21.88 -15.00 7.20
N HIS A 20 21.25 -13.88 7.54
CA HIS A 20 21.31 -13.38 8.91
C HIS A 20 20.44 -14.26 9.82
N LYS A 21 21.04 -14.78 10.90
CA LYS A 21 20.32 -15.50 11.94
C LYS A 21 19.43 -14.52 12.70
N GLN A 22 18.19 -14.93 12.99
CA GLN A 22 17.18 -14.10 13.67
C GLN A 22 17.69 -13.51 15.00
N ASP A 23 18.60 -14.21 15.69
CA ASP A 23 19.23 -13.78 16.94
C ASP A 23 20.14 -12.55 16.79
N GLU A 24 20.83 -12.41 15.66
CA GLU A 24 21.65 -11.23 15.34
C GLU A 24 20.79 -9.99 15.12
N ILE A 25 19.56 -10.19 14.61
CA ILE A 25 18.57 -9.11 14.40
C ILE A 25 18.05 -8.61 15.74
N MET A 26 17.69 -9.54 16.63
CA MET A 26 17.13 -9.22 17.93
C MET A 26 18.16 -8.50 18.82
N SER A 27 19.41 -8.97 18.82
CA SER A 27 20.51 -8.29 19.53
C SER A 27 20.78 -6.90 18.96
N PHE A 28 20.79 -6.73 17.64
CA PHE A 28 20.90 -5.40 17.00
C PHE A 28 19.78 -4.45 17.44
N ILE A 29 18.51 -4.89 17.41
CA ILE A 29 17.35 -4.09 17.82
C ILE A 29 17.45 -3.70 19.30
N GLN A 30 18.00 -4.57 20.15
CA GLN A 30 18.16 -4.29 21.58
C GLN A 30 19.15 -3.15 21.86
N TYR A 31 20.26 -3.05 21.11
CA TYR A 31 21.27 -1.99 21.30
C TYR A 31 20.96 -0.70 20.52
N LEU A 32 20.03 -0.77 19.56
CA LEU A 32 19.68 0.32 18.68
C LEU A 32 19.28 1.63 19.40
N PRO A 33 18.45 1.63 20.47
CA PRO A 33 18.05 2.87 21.13
C PRO A 33 19.23 3.65 21.71
N SER A 34 20.09 2.97 22.49
CA SER A 34 21.28 3.60 23.11
C SER A 34 22.24 4.16 22.08
N THR A 35 22.40 3.46 20.95
CA THR A 35 23.26 3.89 19.85
C THR A 35 22.68 5.12 19.15
N LEU A 36 21.37 5.11 18.84
CA LEU A 36 20.69 6.22 18.19
C LEU A 36 20.71 7.50 19.04
N GLU A 37 20.51 7.39 20.36
CA GLU A 37 20.58 8.54 21.26
C GLU A 37 21.94 9.25 21.21
N GLN A 38 23.04 8.49 21.21
CA GLN A 38 24.39 9.05 21.09
C GLN A 38 24.59 9.75 19.75
N PHE A 39 24.14 9.13 18.64
CA PHE A 39 24.25 9.76 17.31
C PHE A 39 23.38 11.01 17.18
N LEU A 40 22.18 11.02 17.74
CA LEU A 40 21.29 12.18 17.74
C LEU A 40 21.85 13.33 18.58
N LEU A 41 22.48 13.03 19.72
CA LEU A 41 23.17 14.03 20.53
C LEU A 41 24.32 14.66 19.76
N CYS A 42 25.18 13.85 19.14
CA CYS A 42 26.26 14.34 18.28
C CYS A 42 25.72 15.16 17.08
N ALA A 43 24.66 14.70 16.43
CA ALA A 43 24.04 15.41 15.31
C ALA A 43 23.47 16.78 15.74
N THR A 44 22.89 16.86 16.94
CA THR A 44 22.38 18.12 17.50
C THR A 44 23.53 19.10 17.75
N LEU A 45 24.65 18.64 18.33
CA LEU A 45 25.85 19.45 18.53
C LEU A 45 26.45 19.95 17.21
N LEU A 46 26.38 19.12 16.17
CA LEU A 46 26.89 19.42 14.83
C LEU A 46 25.87 20.12 13.92
N GLN A 47 24.66 20.42 14.41
CA GLN A 47 23.56 21.01 13.64
C GLN A 47 23.20 20.24 12.35
N VAL A 48 23.34 18.91 12.37
CA VAL A 48 23.00 18.03 11.26
C VAL A 48 21.58 17.51 11.45
N PRO A 49 20.67 17.62 10.45
CA PRO A 49 19.29 17.15 10.53
C PRO A 49 19.20 15.61 10.38
N LEU A 50 19.86 14.87 11.26
CA LEU A 50 20.05 13.43 11.15
C LEU A 50 18.71 12.67 11.11
N THR A 51 17.75 13.05 11.94
CA THR A 51 16.42 12.44 11.98
C THR A 51 15.72 12.53 10.61
N GLU A 52 15.68 13.73 10.01
CA GLU A 52 15.09 13.92 8.68
C GLU A 52 15.80 13.06 7.62
N MET A 53 17.13 13.08 7.61
CA MET A 53 17.94 12.33 6.64
C MET A 53 17.71 10.82 6.73
N LEU A 54 17.64 10.26 7.95
CA LEU A 54 17.43 8.84 8.17
C LEU A 54 15.99 8.43 7.83
N LEU A 55 14.98 9.19 8.27
CA LEU A 55 13.58 8.90 7.94
C LEU A 55 13.36 8.91 6.42
N ARG A 56 13.94 9.88 5.70
CA ARG A 56 13.90 9.93 4.23
C ARG A 56 14.44 8.65 3.60
N ARG A 57 15.61 8.20 4.04
CA ARG A 57 16.26 6.97 3.52
C ARG A 57 15.43 5.73 3.83
N LEU A 58 14.93 5.59 5.06
CA LEU A 58 14.10 4.45 5.45
C LEU A 58 12.81 4.40 4.64
N ASN A 59 12.17 5.54 4.37
CA ASN A 59 11.01 5.62 3.47
C ASN A 59 11.34 5.21 2.05
N ALA A 60 12.41 5.73 1.47
CA ALA A 60 12.84 5.36 0.12
C ALA A 60 13.07 3.85 0.01
N ILE A 61 13.66 3.23 1.03
CA ILE A 61 13.80 1.78 1.13
C ILE A 61 12.44 1.08 1.16
N MET A 62 11.52 1.49 2.03
CA MET A 62 10.20 0.86 2.13
C MET A 62 9.40 0.96 0.83
N ILE A 63 9.44 2.13 0.18
CA ILE A 63 8.82 2.36 -1.12
C ILE A 63 9.44 1.43 -2.17
N TYR A 64 10.78 1.38 -2.25
CA TYR A 64 11.49 0.51 -3.18
C TYR A 64 11.14 -0.97 -2.98
N LEU A 65 11.11 -1.44 -1.73
CA LEU A 65 10.70 -2.79 -1.41
C LEU A 65 9.26 -3.04 -1.86
N TYR A 66 8.36 -2.09 -1.66
CA TYR A 66 6.96 -2.25 -2.05
C TYR A 66 6.81 -2.35 -3.57
N THR A 67 7.58 -1.55 -4.32
CA THR A 67 7.63 -1.64 -5.79
C THR A 67 8.25 -2.94 -6.31
N SER A 68 8.96 -3.69 -5.46
CA SER A 68 9.66 -4.91 -5.85
C SER A 68 8.92 -6.19 -5.47
N ILE A 69 7.98 -6.12 -4.52
CA ILE A 69 7.23 -7.32 -4.11
C ILE A 69 6.06 -7.60 -5.06
N PRO A 70 5.78 -8.87 -5.36
CA PRO A 70 4.57 -9.24 -6.08
C PRO A 70 3.31 -8.74 -5.37
N ILE A 71 2.30 -8.38 -6.17
CA ILE A 71 1.00 -7.90 -5.67
C ILE A 71 0.23 -9.02 -4.95
N PHE A 72 0.38 -10.27 -5.39
CA PHE A 72 -0.23 -11.42 -4.75
C PHE A 72 0.81 -12.22 -3.96
N VAL A 73 0.47 -12.51 -2.71
CA VAL A 73 1.30 -13.38 -1.86
C VAL A 73 1.12 -14.82 -2.32
N SER A 74 2.23 -15.53 -2.57
CA SER A 74 2.24 -16.95 -2.97
C SER A 74 1.34 -17.81 -2.09
N SER A 75 0.53 -18.68 -2.70
CA SER A 75 -0.44 -19.55 -2.00
C SER A 75 0.20 -20.45 -0.94
N LYS A 76 1.48 -20.79 -1.09
CA LYS A 76 2.27 -21.58 -0.14
C LYS A 76 2.69 -20.79 1.11
N TYR A 77 2.74 -19.46 1.01
CA TYR A 77 3.03 -18.61 2.16
C TYR A 77 1.82 -18.55 3.10
N TYR A 78 2.02 -18.82 4.39
CA TYR A 78 0.92 -18.88 5.35
C TYR A 78 0.30 -17.49 5.60
N LEU A 79 -1.02 -17.40 5.43
CA LEU A 79 -1.83 -16.23 5.79
C LEU A 79 -2.95 -16.65 6.76
N PRO A 80 -3.35 -15.80 7.73
CA PRO A 80 -2.84 -14.46 7.97
C PRO A 80 -1.41 -14.49 8.53
N CYS A 81 -0.51 -13.73 7.90
CA CYS A 81 0.83 -13.52 8.44
C CYS A 81 0.67 -12.68 9.72
N PRO A 82 1.46 -12.93 10.79
CA PRO A 82 1.56 -11.96 11.87
C PRO A 82 1.86 -10.57 11.28
N PRO A 83 1.41 -9.50 11.94
CA PRO A 83 1.61 -8.16 11.41
C PRO A 83 3.07 -7.92 11.08
N ILE A 84 3.36 -7.17 10.01
CA ILE A 84 4.73 -7.03 9.44
C ILE A 84 5.75 -6.46 10.43
N TYR A 85 5.29 -5.87 11.52
CA TYR A 85 6.11 -5.45 12.67
C TYR A 85 6.48 -6.58 13.64
N SER A 86 6.14 -7.84 13.35
CA SER A 86 6.49 -9.04 14.11
C SER A 86 7.67 -9.78 13.47
N SER A 87 8.57 -10.30 14.31
CA SER A 87 9.74 -11.09 13.88
C SER A 87 9.39 -12.54 13.53
N ILE A 88 8.15 -12.96 13.76
CA ILE A 88 7.71 -14.34 13.57
C ILE A 88 7.64 -14.64 12.07
N LEU A 89 8.57 -15.45 11.58
CA LEU A 89 8.59 -15.97 10.21
C LEU A 89 7.63 -17.15 10.12
N ASN A 90 6.61 -17.04 9.26
CA ASN A 90 5.68 -18.13 8.97
C ASN A 90 6.02 -18.78 7.61
N THR A 91 7.10 -19.55 7.57
CA THR A 91 7.37 -20.50 6.49
C THR A 91 7.16 -21.91 7.00
N TYR A 92 6.51 -22.79 6.23
CA TYR A 92 6.53 -24.22 6.53
C TYR A 92 8.00 -24.71 6.52
N ASP A 93 8.38 -25.53 7.49
CA ASP A 93 9.74 -26.11 7.57
C ASP A 93 10.13 -26.91 6.31
N ASP A 94 9.12 -27.39 5.56
CA ASP A 94 9.25 -28.17 4.31
C ASP A 94 9.35 -27.33 3.03
N ASP A 95 9.06 -26.02 3.07
CA ASP A 95 9.04 -25.16 1.86
C ASP A 95 10.41 -24.51 1.55
N LYS A 96 11.50 -25.11 2.05
CA LYS A 96 12.91 -24.70 1.81
C LYS A 96 13.31 -24.66 0.33
N TYR A 97 12.43 -24.96 -0.62
CA TYR A 97 12.73 -24.94 -2.06
C TYR A 97 11.88 -23.95 -2.87
N ASP A 98 10.81 -23.36 -2.32
CA ASP A 98 10.03 -22.36 -3.08
C ASP A 98 10.73 -20.99 -3.05
N ILE A 99 11.20 -20.57 -4.23
CA ILE A 99 11.90 -19.30 -4.43
C ILE A 99 10.99 -18.12 -4.09
N ALA A 100 9.69 -18.20 -4.40
CA ALA A 100 8.74 -17.12 -4.14
C ALA A 100 8.51 -16.92 -2.63
N CYS A 101 8.33 -18.01 -1.88
CA CYS A 101 8.19 -17.95 -0.43
C CYS A 101 9.47 -17.46 0.26
N LYS A 102 10.64 -17.89 -0.21
CA LYS A 102 11.93 -17.38 0.29
C LYS A 102 12.08 -15.88 0.06
N TYR A 103 11.75 -15.42 -1.14
CA TYR A 103 11.81 -14.00 -1.49
C TYR A 103 10.85 -13.17 -0.62
N GLU A 104 9.60 -13.60 -0.47
CA GLU A 104 8.61 -12.93 0.38
C GLU A 104 9.04 -12.87 1.85
N THR A 105 9.54 -13.99 2.39
CA THR A 105 10.10 -14.07 3.76
C THR A 105 11.25 -13.09 3.95
N HIS A 106 12.14 -13.02 2.96
CA HIS A 106 13.29 -12.15 2.99
C HIS A 106 12.89 -10.67 2.99
N VAL A 107 11.97 -10.26 2.11
CA VAL A 107 11.52 -8.88 2.04
C VAL A 107 10.77 -8.48 3.32
N ARG A 108 9.94 -9.36 3.89
CA ARG A 108 9.27 -9.10 5.18
C ARG A 108 10.25 -8.91 6.33
N LEU A 109 11.34 -9.65 6.37
CA LEU A 109 12.41 -9.42 7.37
C LEU A 109 13.04 -8.04 7.22
N ILE A 110 13.24 -7.57 6.00
CA ILE A 110 13.77 -6.23 5.75
C ILE A 110 12.75 -5.18 6.21
N TYR A 111 11.46 -5.35 5.89
CA TYR A 111 10.41 -4.47 6.38
C TYR A 111 10.38 -4.41 7.89
N TYR A 112 10.36 -5.57 8.56
CA TYR A 112 10.40 -5.67 10.00
C TYR A 112 11.53 -4.82 10.59
N ARG A 113 12.76 -5.01 10.11
CA ARG A 113 13.93 -4.23 10.58
C ARG A 113 13.75 -2.74 10.32
N THR A 114 13.30 -2.38 9.12
CA THR A 114 13.16 -0.97 8.70
C THR A 114 12.10 -0.26 9.54
N ILE A 115 10.97 -0.93 9.79
CA ILE A 115 9.88 -0.44 10.66
C ILE A 115 10.38 -0.22 12.08
N HIS A 116 11.11 -1.19 12.64
CA HIS A 116 11.68 -1.06 13.98
C HIS A 116 12.67 0.10 14.07
N ILE A 117 13.57 0.25 13.10
CA ILE A 117 14.50 1.39 13.05
C ILE A 117 13.73 2.72 12.94
N PHE A 118 12.71 2.77 12.09
CA PHE A 118 11.89 3.97 11.89
C PHE A 118 11.20 4.40 13.19
N ILE A 119 10.54 3.46 13.87
CA ILE A 119 9.86 3.72 15.15
C ILE A 119 10.88 4.15 16.20
N GLN A 120 12.00 3.43 16.36
CA GLN A 120 13.02 3.77 17.35
C GLN A 120 13.65 5.14 17.10
N LEU A 121 13.83 5.53 15.84
CA LEU A 121 14.33 6.86 15.50
C LEU A 121 13.35 7.96 15.92
N LEU A 122 12.05 7.78 15.69
CA LEU A 122 11.01 8.71 16.16
C LEU A 122 10.97 8.79 17.69
N SER A 123 11.13 7.65 18.38
CA SER A 123 11.16 7.57 19.84
C SER A 123 12.38 8.29 20.41
N ALA A 124 13.58 7.98 19.92
CA ALA A 124 14.83 8.58 20.36
C ALA A 124 14.88 10.09 20.05
N SER A 125 14.26 10.52 18.95
CA SER A 125 14.09 11.94 18.61
C SER A 125 12.94 12.62 19.36
N ARG A 126 12.19 11.90 20.21
CA ARG A 126 11.05 12.40 21.02
C ARG A 126 9.93 13.05 20.20
N ILE A 127 9.76 12.64 18.95
CA ILE A 127 8.73 13.16 18.03
C ILE A 127 7.60 12.17 17.74
N GLN A 128 7.74 10.90 18.17
CA GLN A 128 6.77 9.84 17.88
C GLN A 128 5.33 10.22 18.24
N LEU A 129 5.09 10.70 19.46
CA LEU A 129 3.74 11.06 19.94
C LEU A 129 3.17 12.25 19.15
N SER A 130 4.01 13.23 18.83
CA SER A 130 3.60 14.40 18.04
C SER A 130 3.19 14.00 16.62
N CYS A 131 3.98 13.15 15.97
CA CYS A 131 3.67 12.61 14.65
C CYS A 131 2.38 11.78 14.67
N LEU A 132 2.21 10.91 15.68
CA LEU A 132 1.02 10.08 15.83
C LEU A 132 -0.23 10.94 16.05
N LYS A 133 -0.17 11.90 16.96
CA LYS A 133 -1.28 12.82 17.23
C LYS A 133 -1.67 13.58 15.96
N TRP A 134 -0.68 14.15 15.26
CA TRP A 134 -0.91 14.84 14.00
C TRP A 134 -1.59 13.95 12.96
N TYR A 135 -1.16 12.70 12.83
CA TYR A 135 -1.75 11.76 11.88
C TYR A 135 -3.17 11.34 12.27
N LEU A 136 -3.45 11.14 13.56
CA LEU A 136 -4.81 10.83 14.04
C LEU A 136 -5.76 12.02 13.88
N ASP A 137 -5.29 13.23 14.19
CA ASP A 137 -6.04 14.46 13.97
C ASP A 137 -6.34 14.62 12.48
N TYR A 138 -5.35 14.34 11.62
CA TYR A 138 -5.53 14.29 10.17
C TYR A 138 -6.61 13.30 9.73
N LEU A 139 -6.58 12.05 10.20
CA LEU A 139 -7.59 11.04 9.88
C LEU A 139 -8.99 11.43 10.39
N THR A 140 -9.06 12.07 11.55
CA THR A 140 -10.33 12.49 12.16
C THR A 140 -10.96 13.65 11.39
N MET A 141 -10.16 14.69 11.08
CA MET A 141 -10.61 15.84 10.29
C MET A 141 -11.12 15.42 8.91
N THR A 142 -10.42 14.50 8.27
CA THR A 142 -10.79 14.00 6.95
C THR A 142 -12.05 13.14 6.97
N ASN A 143 -12.23 12.31 7.98
CA ASN A 143 -13.46 11.55 8.17
C ASN A 143 -14.67 12.48 8.43
N ASN A 144 -14.48 13.54 9.21
CA ASN A 144 -15.52 14.53 9.47
C ASN A 144 -15.90 15.32 8.22
N ARG A 145 -14.92 15.70 7.38
CA ARG A 145 -15.19 16.32 6.08
C ARG A 145 -16.00 15.38 5.17
N ARG A 146 -15.65 14.10 5.09
CA ARG A 146 -16.42 13.10 4.34
C ARG A 146 -17.87 12.99 4.83
N LYS A 147 -18.08 12.94 6.16
CA LYS A 147 -19.43 12.89 6.75
C LYS A 147 -20.27 14.13 6.43
N GLN A 148 -19.64 15.29 6.29
CA GLN A 148 -20.31 16.54 5.91
C GLN A 148 -20.70 16.54 4.42
N THR A 149 -19.87 16.00 3.52
CA THR A 149 -20.23 15.85 2.10
C THR A 149 -21.23 14.74 1.81
N THR A 150 -21.29 13.68 2.63
CA THR A 150 -22.27 12.58 2.45
C THR A 150 -23.74 12.98 2.69
N ASN A 151 -24.00 14.17 3.24
CA ASN A 151 -25.36 14.71 3.30
C ASN A 151 -25.86 15.22 1.93
N GLU A 152 -25.02 15.27 0.90
CA GLU A 152 -25.42 15.66 -0.46
C GLU A 152 -25.24 14.54 -1.52
N THR A 153 -24.35 13.56 -1.34
CA THR A 153 -24.32 12.32 -2.15
C THR A 153 -23.69 11.15 -1.39
N ASN A 154 -24.24 9.93 -1.54
CA ASN A 154 -23.74 8.65 -1.00
C ASN A 154 -22.40 8.21 -1.66
N ASP A 155 -21.37 9.07 -1.67
CA ASP A 155 -20.10 8.79 -2.33
C ASP A 155 -19.07 8.23 -1.35
N SER A 156 -19.09 6.90 -1.22
CA SER A 156 -18.11 6.12 -0.45
C SER A 156 -16.70 6.05 -1.07
N PHE A 157 -16.49 6.69 -2.21
CA PHE A 157 -15.27 6.58 -3.02
C PHE A 157 -14.52 7.90 -3.20
N TYR A 158 -14.61 8.83 -2.23
CA TYR A 158 -13.74 10.00 -2.20
C TYR A 158 -12.26 9.57 -2.18
N SER A 159 -11.60 9.84 -3.31
CA SER A 159 -10.18 9.64 -3.57
C SER A 159 -9.35 10.02 -2.34
N ILE A 160 -8.57 9.08 -1.80
CA ILE A 160 -7.60 9.28 -0.69
C ILE A 160 -6.69 10.50 -0.95
N LYS A 161 -6.58 10.92 -2.21
CA LYS A 161 -5.85 12.08 -2.71
C LYS A 161 -6.51 13.43 -2.43
N VAL A 162 -7.85 13.56 -2.50
CA VAL A 162 -8.57 14.77 -2.04
C VAL A 162 -8.39 14.93 -0.53
N LEU A 163 -8.33 13.82 0.19
CA LEU A 163 -7.90 13.77 1.58
C LEU A 163 -6.47 14.29 1.76
N LEU A 164 -5.52 13.79 0.97
CA LEU A 164 -4.11 14.17 1.02
C LEU A 164 -3.84 15.61 0.53
N LYS A 165 -4.68 16.19 -0.34
CA LYS A 165 -4.55 17.57 -0.88
C LYS A 165 -5.25 18.63 -0.05
N SER A 166 -6.34 18.30 0.65
CA SER A 166 -7.06 19.25 1.53
C SER A 166 -6.32 19.57 2.84
N LEU A 167 -5.09 19.05 2.97
CA LEU A 167 -4.12 19.25 4.03
C LEU A 167 -3.46 20.63 3.93
N ARG A 168 -4.13 21.67 4.42
CA ARG A 168 -3.39 22.84 4.92
C ARG A 168 -2.94 22.54 6.35
N PHE A 169 -1.65 22.24 6.46
CA PHE A 169 -0.89 21.93 7.66
C PHE A 169 -1.27 22.82 8.85
N HIS A 170 -1.62 22.22 9.99
CA HIS A 170 -1.30 22.84 11.26
C HIS A 170 0.18 22.55 11.52
N LYS A 171 1.04 23.56 11.29
CA LYS A 171 2.46 23.45 11.60
C LYS A 171 2.61 23.05 13.06
N LEU A 172 3.23 21.91 13.32
CA LEU A 172 3.66 21.57 14.66
C LEU A 172 4.90 22.43 14.99
N PRO A 173 4.92 23.13 16.13
CA PRO A 173 6.11 23.87 16.52
C PRO A 173 7.30 22.91 16.65
N ASN A 174 8.43 23.29 16.09
CA ASN A 174 9.72 22.58 16.19
C ASN A 174 9.83 21.22 15.49
N ILE A 175 8.86 20.82 14.64
CA ILE A 175 8.99 19.62 13.79
C ILE A 175 8.97 20.05 12.32
N PRO A 176 10.04 19.77 11.54
CA PRO A 176 10.04 20.05 10.11
C PRO A 176 8.88 19.34 9.39
N ASP A 177 8.19 20.06 8.49
CA ASP A 177 7.04 19.53 7.74
C ASP A 177 7.39 18.23 6.98
N ARG A 178 8.63 18.10 6.52
CA ARG A 178 9.16 16.89 5.85
C ARG A 178 9.11 15.65 6.73
N ILE A 179 9.32 15.77 8.04
CA ILE A 179 9.22 14.63 8.98
C ILE A 179 7.78 14.11 9.03
N LEU A 180 6.79 15.00 9.00
CA LEU A 180 5.37 14.63 8.99
C LEU A 180 5.00 13.94 7.67
N VAL A 181 5.54 14.41 6.55
CA VAL A 181 5.43 13.73 5.25
C VAL A 181 6.01 12.32 5.33
N TYR A 182 7.20 12.17 5.91
CA TYR A 182 7.80 10.84 6.02
C TYR A 182 6.99 9.89 6.91
N PHE A 183 6.46 10.39 8.03
CA PHE A 183 5.59 9.60 8.90
C PHE A 183 4.29 9.17 8.21
N ARG A 184 3.66 10.09 7.47
CA ARG A 184 2.46 9.79 6.66
C ARG A 184 2.74 8.68 5.65
N ASP A 185 3.83 8.80 4.91
CA ASP A 185 4.19 7.84 3.86
C ASP A 185 4.52 6.47 4.46
N PHE A 186 5.20 6.43 5.61
CA PHE A 186 5.40 5.22 6.40
C PHE A 186 4.05 4.53 6.75
N CYS A 187 3.08 5.29 7.27
CA CYS A 187 1.75 4.75 7.57
C CYS A 187 1.02 4.24 6.33
N ILE A 188 1.15 4.93 5.18
CA ILE A 188 0.57 4.50 3.90
C ILE A 188 1.16 3.16 3.46
N ILE A 189 2.49 3.00 3.49
CA ILE A 189 3.13 1.74 3.09
C ILE A 189 2.67 0.58 3.98
N LEU A 190 2.60 0.78 5.31
CA LEU A 190 2.08 -0.23 6.22
C LEU A 190 0.64 -0.63 5.90
N PHE A 191 -0.22 0.35 5.60
CA PHE A 191 -1.60 0.13 5.21
C PHE A 191 -1.71 -0.62 3.88
N LEU A 192 -0.89 -0.28 2.89
CA LEU A 192 -0.87 -0.95 1.59
C LEU A 192 -0.41 -2.40 1.70
N LEU A 193 0.60 -2.68 2.53
CA LEU A 193 1.06 -4.04 2.79
C LEU A 193 -0.02 -4.90 3.46
N ASP A 194 -0.72 -4.37 4.48
CA ASP A 194 -1.85 -5.06 5.11
C ASP A 194 -3.00 -5.29 4.10
N THR A 195 -3.30 -4.29 3.28
CA THR A 195 -4.31 -4.38 2.22
C THR A 195 -3.97 -5.49 1.21
N ARG A 196 -2.70 -5.58 0.79
CA ARG A 196 -2.17 -6.62 -0.09
C ARG A 196 -2.35 -8.02 0.49
N ASP A 197 -2.04 -8.19 1.77
CA ASP A 197 -2.16 -9.48 2.46
C ASP A 197 -3.64 -9.89 2.60
N ARG A 198 -4.52 -8.95 2.95
CA ARG A 198 -5.97 -9.17 3.04
C ARG A 198 -6.59 -9.50 1.68
N LEU A 199 -6.15 -8.84 0.61
CA LEU A 199 -6.55 -9.16 -0.76
C LEU A 199 -6.17 -10.60 -1.12
N SER A 200 -4.92 -10.98 -0.87
CA SER A 200 -4.42 -12.33 -1.16
C SER A 200 -5.19 -13.40 -0.38
N LEU A 201 -5.50 -13.15 0.90
CA LEU A 201 -6.30 -14.06 1.72
C LEU A 201 -7.75 -14.17 1.24
N ALA A 202 -8.37 -13.04 0.89
CA ALA A 202 -9.74 -13.00 0.37
C ALA A 202 -9.84 -13.77 -0.96
N LEU A 203 -8.86 -13.58 -1.86
CA LEU A 203 -8.77 -14.31 -3.12
C LEU A 203 -8.62 -15.82 -2.93
N ARG A 204 -7.75 -16.27 -2.02
CA ARG A 204 -7.61 -17.71 -1.72
C ARG A 204 -8.91 -18.31 -1.20
N THR A 205 -9.60 -17.58 -0.34
CA THR A 205 -10.91 -17.99 0.20
C THR A 205 -11.95 -18.07 -0.91
N TYR A 206 -11.96 -17.08 -1.80
CA TYR A 206 -12.84 -17.04 -2.98
C TYR A 206 -12.60 -18.23 -3.91
N ILE A 207 -11.35 -18.46 -4.31
CA ILE A 207 -10.97 -19.56 -5.20
C ILE A 207 -11.33 -20.90 -4.57
N ARG A 208 -11.02 -21.10 -3.28
CA ARG A 208 -11.37 -22.34 -2.56
C ARG A 208 -12.88 -22.59 -2.57
N ASN A 209 -13.69 -21.57 -2.26
CA ASN A 209 -15.14 -21.71 -2.27
C ASN A 209 -15.66 -22.03 -3.68
N LYS A 210 -15.07 -21.41 -4.72
CA LYS A 210 -15.41 -21.67 -6.12
C LYS A 210 -15.08 -23.13 -6.51
N THR A 211 -13.90 -23.63 -6.13
CA THR A 211 -13.49 -25.02 -6.42
C THR A 211 -14.31 -26.05 -5.65
N GLU A 212 -14.70 -25.73 -4.43
CA GLU A 212 -15.53 -26.61 -3.58
C GLU A 212 -17.04 -26.51 -3.92
N GLN A 213 -17.41 -25.77 -4.98
CA GLN A 213 -18.80 -25.51 -5.38
C GLN A 213 -19.68 -24.99 -4.22
N LYS A 214 -19.08 -24.31 -3.26
CA LYS A 214 -19.81 -23.64 -2.18
C LYS A 214 -20.44 -22.36 -2.73
N ASN A 215 -21.58 -21.98 -2.17
CA ASN A 215 -22.20 -20.69 -2.49
C ASN A 215 -21.19 -19.57 -2.29
N LEU A 216 -20.87 -18.87 -3.38
CA LEU A 216 -19.97 -17.73 -3.35
C LEU A 216 -20.64 -16.63 -2.53
N SER A 217 -19.99 -16.21 -1.46
CA SER A 217 -20.48 -15.10 -0.65
C SER A 217 -20.13 -13.78 -1.35
N ASP A 218 -21.14 -12.99 -1.70
CA ASP A 218 -20.98 -11.65 -2.25
C ASP A 218 -20.03 -10.79 -1.39
N GLN A 219 -20.03 -10.99 -0.08
CA GLN A 219 -19.16 -10.27 0.85
C GLN A 219 -17.66 -10.48 0.58
N ILE A 220 -17.25 -11.67 0.15
CA ILE A 220 -15.84 -11.98 -0.11
C ILE A 220 -15.38 -11.26 -1.38
N SER A 221 -16.20 -11.28 -2.42
CA SER A 221 -15.87 -10.60 -3.66
C SER A 221 -15.91 -9.09 -3.54
N TRP A 222 -16.85 -8.52 -2.79
CA TRP A 222 -16.85 -7.09 -2.48
C TRP A 222 -15.61 -6.67 -1.69
N LYS A 223 -15.12 -7.51 -0.78
CA LYS A 223 -13.82 -7.28 -0.11
C LYS A 223 -12.67 -7.27 -1.11
N ILE A 224 -12.64 -8.22 -2.05
CA ILE A 224 -11.61 -8.28 -3.09
C ILE A 224 -11.63 -7.00 -3.95
N ILE A 225 -12.80 -6.61 -4.46
CA ILE A 225 -12.97 -5.38 -5.26
C ILE A 225 -12.54 -4.15 -4.46
N SER A 226 -12.90 -4.06 -3.19
CA SER A 226 -12.54 -2.93 -2.32
C SER A 226 -11.03 -2.82 -2.12
N TYR A 227 -10.35 -3.92 -1.76
CA TYR A 227 -8.90 -3.92 -1.59
C TYR A 227 -8.17 -3.64 -2.91
N ALA A 228 -8.64 -4.21 -4.02
CA ALA A 228 -8.09 -3.94 -5.33
C ALA A 228 -8.20 -2.46 -5.71
N THR A 229 -9.36 -1.85 -5.51
CA THR A 229 -9.59 -0.42 -5.79
C THR A 229 -8.63 0.47 -5.00
N ILE A 230 -8.41 0.14 -3.71
CA ILE A 230 -7.42 0.83 -2.87
C ILE A 230 -6.02 0.69 -3.48
N LEU A 231 -5.60 -0.53 -3.83
CA LEU A 231 -4.27 -0.79 -4.38
C LEU A 231 -4.06 -0.09 -5.72
N THR A 232 -5.03 -0.16 -6.64
CA THR A 232 -4.99 0.55 -7.93
C THR A 232 -4.88 2.08 -7.76
N SER A 233 -5.44 2.64 -6.68
CA SER A 233 -5.25 4.07 -6.37
C SER A 233 -3.79 4.44 -6.07
N PHE A 234 -2.94 3.45 -5.77
CA PHE A 234 -1.49 3.56 -5.55
C PHE A 234 -0.70 2.77 -6.59
N ARG A 235 -1.22 2.65 -7.83
CA ARG A 235 -0.62 1.85 -8.91
C ARG A 235 0.84 2.14 -9.21
N CYS A 236 1.28 3.38 -9.03
CA CYS A 236 2.70 3.77 -9.21
C CYS A 236 3.66 3.06 -8.25
N LEU A 237 3.13 2.38 -7.23
CA LEU A 237 3.89 1.58 -6.29
C LEU A 237 3.78 0.06 -6.57
N ILE A 238 2.97 -0.37 -7.53
CA ILE A 238 2.69 -1.80 -7.78
C ILE A 238 3.57 -2.30 -8.94
N SER A 239 4.25 -3.43 -8.73
CA SER A 239 5.16 -4.02 -9.73
C SER A 239 4.44 -4.60 -10.97
N ASP A 240 3.26 -5.19 -10.77
CA ASP A 240 2.45 -5.83 -11.81
C ASP A 240 0.97 -5.44 -11.65
N GLU A 241 0.65 -4.23 -12.10
CA GLU A 241 -0.72 -3.71 -12.08
C GLU A 241 -1.66 -4.57 -12.94
N MET A 242 -1.16 -5.10 -14.06
CA MET A 242 -1.98 -5.87 -15.00
C MET A 242 -2.42 -7.21 -14.43
N GLU A 243 -1.59 -7.90 -13.65
CA GLU A 243 -1.99 -9.11 -12.93
C GLU A 243 -3.15 -8.82 -11.96
N LEU A 244 -3.06 -7.73 -11.19
CA LEU A 244 -4.14 -7.30 -10.29
C LEU A 244 -5.44 -7.05 -11.05
N LEU A 245 -5.37 -6.30 -12.14
CA LEU A 245 -6.54 -5.95 -12.95
C LEU A 245 -7.17 -7.19 -13.59
N ARG A 246 -6.37 -8.10 -14.16
CA ARG A 246 -6.88 -9.35 -14.75
C ARG A 246 -7.66 -10.16 -13.72
N VAL A 247 -7.10 -10.37 -12.53
CA VAL A 247 -7.75 -11.14 -11.46
C VAL A 247 -9.06 -10.48 -11.04
N VAL A 248 -9.04 -9.17 -10.83
CA VAL A 248 -10.20 -8.42 -10.32
C VAL A 248 -11.30 -8.34 -11.38
N LEU A 249 -10.97 -8.00 -12.63
CA LEU A 249 -11.92 -7.95 -13.74
C LEU A 249 -12.54 -9.32 -14.02
N ASN A 250 -11.79 -10.41 -13.85
CA ASN A 250 -12.36 -11.75 -13.95
C ASN A 250 -13.42 -12.03 -12.87
N ILE A 251 -13.28 -11.46 -11.67
CA ILE A 251 -14.29 -11.57 -10.62
C ILE A 251 -15.57 -10.84 -10.99
N PHE A 252 -15.49 -9.70 -11.70
CA PHE A 252 -16.69 -8.99 -12.18
C PHE A 252 -17.57 -9.86 -13.09
N PHE A 253 -17.02 -10.84 -13.82
CA PHE A 253 -17.82 -11.77 -14.62
C PHE A 253 -18.65 -12.74 -13.77
N ASP A 254 -18.24 -13.00 -12.53
CA ASP A 254 -18.96 -13.89 -11.62
C ASP A 254 -20.18 -13.20 -10.96
N PHE A 255 -20.33 -11.87 -11.10
CA PHE A 255 -21.45 -11.10 -10.54
C PHE A 255 -22.63 -10.92 -11.51
N PRO A 256 -23.88 -10.93 -11.01
CA PRO A 256 -24.99 -10.37 -11.76
C PRO A 256 -24.80 -8.84 -11.92
N PRO A 257 -25.17 -8.27 -13.08
CA PRO A 257 -25.08 -6.83 -13.27
C PRO A 257 -25.93 -6.09 -12.24
N SER A 258 -25.34 -5.09 -11.60
CA SER A 258 -26.02 -4.18 -10.68
C SER A 258 -25.40 -2.79 -10.77
N GLU A 259 -26.15 -1.77 -10.36
CA GLU A 259 -25.67 -0.39 -10.33
C GLU A 259 -24.39 -0.25 -9.49
N GLN A 260 -24.34 -0.92 -8.33
CA GLN A 260 -23.17 -0.93 -7.45
C GLN A 260 -21.94 -1.55 -8.14
N LEU A 261 -22.13 -2.61 -8.93
CA LEU A 261 -21.06 -3.25 -9.70
C LEU A 261 -20.53 -2.32 -10.79
N MET A 262 -21.41 -1.61 -11.51
CA MET A 262 -21.00 -0.64 -12.54
C MET A 262 -20.22 0.52 -11.94
N ARG A 263 -20.66 1.03 -10.80
CA ARG A 263 -19.98 2.11 -10.07
C ARG A 263 -18.59 1.66 -9.58
N ALA A 264 -18.48 0.44 -9.07
CA ALA A 264 -17.21 -0.14 -8.65
C ALA A 264 -16.25 -0.34 -9.83
N LEU A 265 -16.75 -0.82 -10.98
CA LEU A 265 -15.95 -0.93 -12.20
C LEU A 265 -15.48 0.45 -12.68
N ALA A 266 -16.37 1.44 -12.73
CA ALA A 266 -16.03 2.80 -13.13
C ALA A 266 -14.94 3.39 -12.22
N THR A 267 -15.06 3.20 -10.91
CA THR A 267 -14.06 3.63 -9.93
C THR A 267 -12.71 2.94 -10.15
N LEU A 268 -12.70 1.62 -10.40
CA LEU A 268 -11.49 0.86 -10.66
C LEU A 268 -10.78 1.33 -11.95
N ILE A 269 -11.53 1.59 -13.01
CA ILE A 269 -10.99 2.05 -14.29
C ILE A 269 -10.48 3.50 -14.20
N ILE A 270 -11.17 4.37 -13.47
CA ILE A 270 -10.68 5.75 -13.26
C ILE A 270 -9.43 5.79 -12.39
N ALA A 271 -9.37 4.95 -11.34
CA ALA A 271 -8.17 4.81 -10.53
C ALA A 271 -6.94 4.44 -11.39
N ARG A 272 -7.14 3.75 -12.51
CA ARG A 272 -6.11 3.44 -13.51
C ARG A 272 -5.82 4.58 -14.51
N GLN A 273 -6.82 5.29 -15.03
CA GLN A 273 -6.64 6.20 -16.19
C GLN A 273 -5.65 7.36 -16.00
N HIS A 274 -5.16 7.60 -14.79
CA HIS A 274 -4.21 8.67 -14.52
C HIS A 274 -2.78 8.32 -14.95
N HIS A 275 -2.37 8.70 -16.17
CA HIS A 275 -0.99 8.75 -16.74
C HIS A 275 -0.46 7.60 -17.63
N ASP A 276 -1.28 6.68 -18.16
CA ASP A 276 -0.74 5.62 -19.05
C ASP A 276 -0.69 6.00 -20.54
N ASN A 277 0.54 6.12 -21.04
CA ASN A 277 0.88 6.13 -22.47
C ASN A 277 1.06 4.70 -23.05
N ASN A 278 0.92 3.64 -22.25
CA ASN A 278 1.15 2.27 -22.73
C ASN A 278 -0.10 1.73 -23.45
N ALA A 279 -0.08 1.78 -24.79
CA ALA A 279 -1.23 1.49 -25.63
C ALA A 279 -1.71 0.03 -25.50
N ASP A 280 -0.79 -0.91 -25.30
CA ASP A 280 -1.08 -2.36 -25.27
C ASP A 280 -1.84 -2.77 -24.00
N ASP A 281 -1.37 -2.33 -22.83
CA ASP A 281 -2.05 -2.58 -21.56
C ASP A 281 -3.46 -1.97 -21.57
N ASN A 282 -3.59 -0.79 -22.18
CA ASN A 282 -4.87 -0.09 -22.32
C ASN A 282 -5.81 -0.84 -23.27
N ALA A 283 -5.29 -1.46 -24.33
CA ALA A 283 -6.07 -2.29 -25.23
C ALA A 283 -6.59 -3.56 -24.55
N GLU A 284 -5.77 -4.24 -23.74
CA GLU A 284 -6.20 -5.45 -23.04
C GLU A 284 -7.31 -5.17 -22.02
N VAL A 285 -7.14 -4.17 -21.17
CA VAL A 285 -8.19 -3.83 -20.20
C VAL A 285 -9.44 -3.31 -20.88
N LYS A 286 -9.31 -2.53 -21.95
CA LYS A 286 -10.45 -2.13 -22.77
C LYS A 286 -11.18 -3.37 -23.33
N PHE A 287 -10.46 -4.35 -23.86
CA PHE A 287 -11.05 -5.58 -24.36
C PHE A 287 -11.83 -6.35 -23.29
N ILE A 288 -11.27 -6.50 -22.08
CA ILE A 288 -11.96 -7.18 -20.97
C ILE A 288 -13.21 -6.41 -20.53
N VAL A 289 -13.13 -5.08 -20.43
CA VAL A 289 -14.26 -4.20 -20.08
C VAL A 289 -15.34 -4.27 -21.16
N ASP A 290 -14.98 -4.24 -22.44
CA ASP A 290 -15.93 -4.34 -23.55
C ASP A 290 -16.65 -5.70 -23.55
N LYS A 291 -15.94 -6.76 -23.18
CA LYS A 291 -16.54 -8.10 -22.98
C LYS A 291 -17.52 -8.12 -21.80
N LEU A 292 -17.22 -7.43 -20.69
CA LEU A 292 -18.16 -7.24 -19.57
C LEU A 292 -19.40 -6.45 -20.01
N LYS A 293 -19.21 -5.33 -20.71
CA LYS A 293 -20.30 -4.51 -21.27
C LYS A 293 -21.20 -5.33 -22.19
N ALA A 294 -20.62 -6.14 -23.09
CA ALA A 294 -21.39 -6.99 -23.99
C ALA A 294 -22.25 -8.01 -23.22
N LYS A 295 -21.71 -8.63 -22.16
CA LYS A 295 -22.48 -9.53 -21.28
C LYS A 295 -23.62 -8.79 -20.58
N TRP A 296 -23.40 -7.56 -20.11
CA TRP A 296 -24.45 -6.76 -19.47
C TRP A 296 -25.51 -6.31 -20.46
N ALA A 297 -25.14 -5.94 -21.69
CA ALA A 297 -26.07 -5.56 -22.75
C ALA A 297 -27.07 -6.68 -23.07
N GLN A 298 -26.59 -7.93 -23.09
CA GLN A 298 -27.44 -9.10 -23.30
C GLN A 298 -28.49 -9.29 -22.20
N ILE A 299 -28.20 -8.83 -20.98
CA ILE A 299 -29.12 -8.93 -19.84
C ILE A 299 -30.07 -7.72 -19.82
N ASN A 300 -29.51 -6.50 -19.86
CA ASN A 300 -30.26 -5.26 -20.00
C ASN A 300 -29.35 -4.13 -20.53
N PRO A 301 -29.67 -3.51 -21.68
CA PRO A 301 -28.85 -2.46 -22.27
C PRO A 301 -28.75 -1.18 -21.42
N THR A 302 -29.68 -0.90 -20.51
CA THR A 302 -29.63 0.31 -19.64
C THR A 302 -28.42 0.30 -18.70
N PHE A 303 -27.84 -0.88 -18.43
CA PHE A 303 -26.66 -1.01 -17.61
C PHE A 303 -25.41 -0.38 -18.22
N ILE A 304 -25.29 -0.35 -19.55
CA ILE A 304 -24.19 0.34 -20.22
C ILE A 304 -24.32 1.85 -19.99
N GLN A 305 -25.54 2.39 -20.15
CA GLN A 305 -25.80 3.82 -19.95
C GLN A 305 -25.52 4.25 -18.51
N LEU A 306 -25.88 3.43 -17.52
CA LEU A 306 -25.54 3.69 -16.11
C LEU A 306 -24.03 3.69 -15.86
N TYR A 307 -23.31 2.71 -16.41
CA TYR A 307 -21.85 2.66 -16.31
C TYR A 307 -21.18 3.89 -16.92
N GLU A 308 -21.61 4.30 -18.11
CA GLU A 308 -21.06 5.47 -18.81
C GLU A 308 -21.39 6.77 -18.07
N GLY A 309 -22.61 6.90 -17.54
CA GLY A 309 -22.97 8.01 -16.66
C GLY A 309 -22.12 8.06 -15.39
N PHE A 310 -21.79 6.92 -14.78
CA PHE A 310 -20.87 6.89 -13.63
C PHE A 310 -19.45 7.33 -14.01
N LEU A 311 -18.90 6.86 -15.13
CA LEU A 311 -17.58 7.28 -15.58
C LEU A 311 -17.51 8.81 -15.75
N GLU A 312 -18.50 9.40 -16.43
CA GLU A 312 -18.57 10.84 -16.65
C GLU A 312 -18.67 11.64 -15.34
N SER A 313 -19.48 11.15 -14.39
CA SER A 313 -19.66 11.82 -13.09
C SER A 313 -18.39 11.82 -12.22
N ILE A 314 -17.60 10.75 -12.27
CA ILE A 314 -16.41 10.59 -11.43
C ILE A 314 -15.21 11.36 -12.03
N ILE A 315 -15.10 11.44 -13.36
CA ILE A 315 -14.02 12.18 -14.06
C ILE A 315 -14.03 13.68 -13.70
N LEU A 316 -15.19 14.26 -13.41
CA LEU A 316 -15.32 15.68 -13.04
C LEU A 316 -14.73 16.03 -11.66
N GLN A 317 -14.24 15.05 -10.87
CA GLN A 317 -13.81 15.25 -9.48
C GLN A 317 -12.30 15.10 -9.18
N ASP A 318 -11.40 14.78 -10.13
CA ASP A 318 -10.00 14.39 -9.76
C ASP A 318 -8.85 14.99 -10.61
N VAL A 319 -7.73 15.36 -9.94
CA VAL A 319 -6.44 15.80 -10.55
C VAL A 319 -5.21 15.36 -9.72
N GLN A 320 -4.25 14.68 -10.39
CA GLN A 320 -2.77 14.41 -10.19
C GLN A 320 -2.10 13.95 -8.87
N GLY A 321 -1.20 12.95 -8.99
CA GLY A 321 -0.40 12.31 -7.93
C GLY A 321 1.12 12.49 -8.06
N ASP A 322 1.80 12.68 -6.92
CA ASP A 322 3.20 13.12 -6.81
C ASP A 322 4.08 12.27 -5.85
N ILE A 323 3.60 11.12 -5.35
CA ILE A 323 4.35 10.39 -4.30
C ILE A 323 5.68 9.82 -4.83
N VAL A 324 5.70 9.27 -6.05
CA VAL A 324 6.91 8.62 -6.60
C VAL A 324 7.94 9.63 -7.08
N GLN A 325 7.51 10.72 -7.70
CA GLN A 325 8.39 11.77 -8.22
C GLN A 325 9.18 12.45 -7.09
N HIS A 326 8.57 12.60 -5.90
CA HIS A 326 9.24 13.15 -4.72
C HIS A 326 10.46 12.35 -4.24
N TYR A 327 10.55 11.05 -4.53
CA TYR A 327 11.62 10.17 -4.03
C TYR A 327 12.56 9.65 -5.12
N MET A 328 12.17 9.71 -6.40
CA MET A 328 12.93 9.16 -7.53
C MET A 328 13.88 10.16 -8.19
N ASP A 329 13.68 11.47 -8.02
CA ASP A 329 14.50 12.49 -8.69
C ASP A 329 15.88 12.71 -8.02
N ASP A 330 16.12 12.13 -6.85
CA ASP A 330 17.33 12.31 -6.01
C ASP A 330 18.04 10.99 -5.64
N MET A 331 17.67 9.85 -6.24
CA MET A 331 18.42 8.58 -6.14
C MET A 331 19.30 8.36 -7.36
#